data_AF-A0A7S2DD10-F1
#
_entry.id   AF-A0A7S2DD10-F1
#
_cell.length_a   1.000
_cell.length_b   1.000
_cell.length_c   1.000
_cell.angle_alpha   90.00
_cell.angle_beta   90.00
_cell.angle_gamma   90.00
#
_symmetry.space_group_name_H-M   'P 1'
#
loop_
_entity.id
_entity.type
_entity.pdbx_description
1 polymer ?
#
loop_
_entity_poly.entity_id
_entity_poly.type
_entity_poly.pdbx_seq_one_letter_code
_entity_poly.pdbx_strand_id
1 'polypeptide(L)'
;DSLSNVTMKTLLFAFFLTSVPHVVRANCDKAVGDGLCPDAFTLEETATCLIANREKVYDTCKAFIDMNVKCGSELARCGGGIAWGGDATLCVTQWTRKEDLSPECASTLPEPVVEEEKEEEVDDATAARRAKRKRARAKAAEEVRNLNEKNSKKGKGAKKPKPSKRSRRKAKAIDDDDL
;
A
#
# COMPACT_ATOMS: atom_id res chain seq x y z
N ASP A 1 8.87 8.16 -53.50
CA ASP A 1 7.79 8.72 -52.68
C ASP A 1 6.88 7.60 -52.21
N SER A 2 6.40 7.47 -50.97
CA SER A 2 6.65 8.11 -49.69
C SER A 2 6.04 7.16 -48.64
N LEU A 3 6.55 7.21 -47.41
CA LEU A 3 6.36 6.24 -46.34
C LEU A 3 4.93 6.19 -45.76
N SER A 4 4.44 4.97 -45.58
CA SER A 4 3.97 4.39 -44.31
C SER A 4 3.19 5.28 -43.33
N ASN A 5 1.85 5.23 -43.41
CA ASN A 5 0.96 5.62 -42.32
C ASN A 5 1.01 4.58 -41.18
N VAL A 6 1.82 4.83 -40.16
CA VAL A 6 1.75 4.10 -38.88
C VAL A 6 1.16 5.05 -37.84
N THR A 7 -0.14 4.94 -37.63
CA THR A 7 -0.89 5.59 -36.56
C THR A 7 -0.42 5.06 -35.20
N MET A 8 0.57 5.73 -34.62
CA MET A 8 0.95 5.56 -33.21
C MET A 8 -0.21 6.03 -32.34
N LYS A 9 -1.03 5.08 -31.88
CA LYS A 9 -1.95 5.29 -30.76
C LYS A 9 -1.12 5.48 -29.49
N THR A 10 -0.93 6.74 -29.13
CA THR A 10 -0.32 7.19 -27.87
C THR A 10 -1.17 6.68 -26.70
N LEU A 11 -0.74 5.59 -26.08
CA LEU A 11 -1.27 5.11 -24.81
C LEU A 11 -0.78 6.05 -23.71
N LEU A 12 -1.56 7.10 -23.45
CA LEU A 12 -1.46 7.96 -22.27
C LEU A 12 -1.74 7.12 -21.02
N PHE A 13 -0.69 6.56 -20.46
CA PHE A 13 -0.72 6.02 -19.09
C PHE A 13 -0.51 7.20 -18.14
N ALA A 14 -1.62 7.79 -17.70
CA ALA A 14 -1.68 8.76 -16.62
C ALA A 14 -1.10 8.13 -15.34
N PHE A 15 0.17 8.41 -15.07
CA PHE A 15 0.79 8.05 -13.80
C PHE A 15 0.63 9.27 -12.89
N PHE A 16 -0.44 9.25 -12.09
CA PHE A 16 -0.71 10.19 -11.02
C PHE A 16 0.50 10.23 -10.07
N LEU A 17 1.41 11.19 -10.26
CA LEU A 17 2.28 11.62 -9.18
C LEU A 17 1.44 12.58 -8.34
N THR A 18 0.65 12.00 -7.43
CA THR A 18 -0.01 12.75 -6.38
C THR A 18 1.08 13.42 -5.54
N SER A 19 1.33 14.71 -5.78
CA SER A 19 1.91 15.61 -4.78
C SER A 19 0.97 15.55 -3.60
N VAL A 20 1.28 14.67 -2.65
CA VAL A 20 0.44 14.48 -1.48
C VAL A 20 0.56 15.78 -0.66
N PRO A 21 -0.54 16.55 -0.48
CA PRO A 21 -0.46 17.81 0.25
C PRO A 21 0.17 17.56 1.61
N HIS A 22 1.04 18.47 2.06
CA HIS A 22 1.84 18.33 3.30
C HIS A 22 1.00 18.06 4.56
N VAL A 23 -0.31 18.22 4.48
CA VAL A 23 -1.28 17.87 5.53
C VAL A 23 -1.43 16.35 5.73
N VAL A 24 -1.23 15.53 4.70
CA VAL A 24 -1.25 14.05 4.84
C VAL A 24 0.02 13.54 5.55
N ARG A 25 0.99 14.42 5.78
CA ARG A 25 2.19 14.14 6.59
C ARG A 25 2.18 14.90 7.92
N ALA A 26 1.05 15.47 8.31
CA ALA A 26 0.86 16.07 9.62
C ALA A 26 0.61 14.96 10.64
N ASN A 27 1.67 14.23 11.00
CA ASN A 27 1.60 13.28 12.10
C ASN A 27 1.97 13.99 13.40
N CYS A 28 1.46 13.51 14.54
CA CYS A 28 1.89 13.93 15.86
C CYS A 28 3.19 13.25 16.32
N ASP A 29 3.92 12.58 15.41
CA ASP A 29 5.09 11.74 15.69
C ASP A 29 6.17 12.46 16.51
N LYS A 30 6.39 13.75 16.25
CA LYS A 30 7.37 14.53 17.03
C LYS A 30 6.89 14.76 18.46
N ALA A 31 5.62 15.10 18.67
CA ALA A 31 5.08 15.31 20.01
C ALA A 31 5.06 14.00 20.82
N VAL A 32 4.74 12.88 20.17
CA VAL A 32 4.81 11.55 20.78
C VAL A 32 6.27 11.16 21.08
N GLY A 33 7.18 11.38 20.12
CA GLY A 33 8.60 11.07 20.27
C GLY A 33 9.34 11.95 21.29
N ASP A 34 8.90 13.19 21.50
CA ASP A 34 9.40 14.10 22.52
C ASP A 34 8.89 13.72 23.94
N GLY A 35 8.07 12.67 24.05
CA GLY A 35 7.61 12.13 25.33
C GLY A 35 6.42 12.86 25.94
N LEU A 36 5.59 13.54 25.14
CA LEU A 36 4.38 14.20 25.63
C LEU A 36 3.36 13.20 26.23
N CYS A 37 3.38 11.96 25.72
CA CYS A 37 2.50 10.87 26.13
C CYS A 37 3.34 9.61 26.48
N PRO A 38 4.10 9.63 27.59
CA PRO A 38 5.05 8.56 27.90
C PRO A 38 4.37 7.26 28.33
N ASP A 39 3.16 7.35 28.88
CA ASP A 39 2.39 6.21 29.41
C ASP A 39 1.38 5.65 28.39
N ALA A 40 1.35 6.20 27.17
CA ALA A 40 0.45 5.75 26.13
C ALA A 40 1.10 4.64 25.31
N PHE A 41 0.68 3.40 25.52
CA PHE A 41 1.22 2.23 24.82
C PHE A 41 0.29 1.75 23.70
N THR A 42 -0.99 2.11 23.79
CA THR A 42 -1.99 1.83 22.76
C THR A 42 -2.32 3.08 21.95
N LEU A 43 -2.86 2.88 20.74
CA LEU A 43 -3.35 3.96 19.88
C LEU A 43 -4.47 4.76 20.54
N GLU A 44 -5.34 4.11 21.32
CA GLU A 44 -6.46 4.76 22.03
C GLU A 44 -5.97 5.63 23.20
N GLU A 45 -5.00 5.14 23.97
CA GLU A 45 -4.35 5.94 25.03
C GLU A 45 -3.59 7.13 24.44
N THR A 46 -2.90 6.91 23.31
CA THR A 46 -2.17 7.97 22.60
C THR A 46 -3.15 9.03 22.10
N ALA A 47 -4.26 8.62 21.50
CA ALA A 47 -5.34 9.50 21.09
C ALA A 47 -5.86 10.36 22.25
N THR A 48 -6.21 9.70 23.36
CA THR A 48 -6.77 10.36 24.54
C THR A 48 -5.78 11.36 25.14
N CYS A 49 -4.50 10.98 25.23
CA CYS A 49 -3.44 11.85 25.71
C CYS A 49 -3.20 13.06 24.79
N LEU A 50 -3.18 12.86 23.47
CA LEU A 50 -3.00 13.93 22.49
C LEU A 50 -4.18 14.91 22.51
N ILE A 51 -5.41 14.42 22.61
CA ILE A 51 -6.61 15.27 22.77
C ILE A 51 -6.51 16.09 24.06
N ALA A 52 -6.14 15.47 25.18
CA ALA A 52 -5.98 16.16 26.46
C ALA A 52 -4.85 17.21 26.46
N ASN A 53 -3.80 16.99 25.66
CA ASN A 53 -2.66 17.89 25.54
C ASN A 53 -2.65 18.69 24.23
N ARG A 54 -3.82 18.87 23.59
CA ARG A 54 -3.96 19.57 22.31
C ARG A 54 -3.28 20.94 22.30
N GLU A 55 -3.30 21.68 23.40
CA GLU A 55 -2.68 23.01 23.42
C GLU A 55 -1.15 23.01 23.51
N LYS A 56 -0.55 21.87 23.88
CA LYS A 56 0.90 21.71 24.02
C LYS A 56 1.58 21.16 22.76
N VAL A 57 0.81 20.76 21.76
CA VAL A 57 1.35 20.30 20.47
C VAL A 57 1.43 21.45 19.46
N TYR A 58 2.24 21.26 18.42
CA TYR A 58 2.37 22.21 17.32
C TYR A 58 1.11 22.21 16.43
N ASP A 59 0.89 23.33 15.72
CA ASP A 59 -0.38 23.60 15.01
C ASP A 59 -0.77 22.52 14.00
N THR A 60 0.20 21.92 13.30
CA THR A 60 -0.11 20.85 12.35
C THR A 60 -0.57 19.57 13.05
N CYS A 61 -0.08 19.26 14.25
CA CYS A 61 -0.62 18.17 15.07
C CYS A 61 -1.99 18.55 15.67
N LYS A 62 -2.24 19.82 16.04
CA LYS A 62 -3.59 20.28 16.43
C LYS A 62 -4.61 20.04 15.32
N ALA A 63 -4.28 20.43 14.09
CA ALA A 63 -5.13 20.22 12.92
C ALA A 63 -5.36 18.72 12.65
N PHE A 64 -4.33 17.89 12.84
CA PHE A 64 -4.45 16.43 12.74
C PHE A 64 -5.38 15.84 13.81
N ILE A 65 -5.23 16.27 15.07
CA ILE A 65 -6.12 15.88 16.17
C ILE A 65 -7.57 16.25 15.84
N ASP A 66 -7.81 17.48 15.38
CA ASP A 66 -9.15 17.97 15.06
C ASP A 66 -9.80 17.17 13.91
N MET A 67 -9.03 16.87 12.87
CA MET A 67 -9.49 16.04 11.75
C MET A 67 -9.80 14.62 12.22
N ASN A 68 -8.96 14.02 13.07
CA ASN A 68 -9.21 12.68 13.63
C ASN A 68 -10.49 12.63 14.47
N VAL A 69 -10.75 13.66 15.28
CA VAL A 69 -11.96 13.76 16.11
C VAL A 69 -13.20 13.95 15.24
N LYS A 70 -13.16 14.86 14.26
CA LYS A 70 -14.32 15.20 13.42
C LYS A 70 -14.62 14.16 12.34
N CYS A 71 -13.60 13.43 11.86
CA CYS A 71 -13.75 12.35 10.89
C CYS A 71 -13.84 10.96 11.54
N GLY A 72 -14.03 10.87 12.87
CA GLY A 72 -13.90 9.60 13.60
C GLY A 72 -14.77 8.47 13.06
N SER A 73 -16.01 8.76 12.64
CA SER A 73 -16.92 7.77 12.05
C SER A 73 -16.45 7.25 10.69
N GLU A 74 -15.88 8.10 9.86
CA GLU A 74 -15.39 7.81 8.52
C GLU A 74 -14.07 7.05 8.61
N LEU A 75 -13.20 7.49 9.52
CA LEU A 75 -11.95 6.84 9.87
C LEU A 75 -12.16 5.43 10.45
N ALA A 76 -13.23 5.21 11.23
CA ALA A 76 -13.57 3.87 11.72
C ALA A 76 -13.87 2.89 10.58
N ARG A 77 -14.50 3.35 9.50
CA ARG A 77 -14.78 2.55 8.28
C ARG A 77 -13.50 2.19 7.52
N CYS A 78 -12.45 2.98 7.69
CA CYS A 78 -11.16 2.80 7.05
C CYS A 78 -10.23 1.76 7.69
N GLY A 79 -10.62 1.11 8.81
CA GLY A 79 -9.85 -0.01 9.33
C GLY A 79 -9.79 -0.18 10.85
N GLY A 80 -10.85 0.12 11.59
CA GLY A 80 -11.00 -0.46 12.94
C GLY A 80 -10.74 0.45 14.12
N GLY A 81 -11.29 1.67 14.10
CA GLY A 81 -11.67 2.34 15.35
C GLY A 81 -11.10 3.73 15.52
N ILE A 82 -9.81 3.98 15.26
CA ILE A 82 -9.26 5.34 15.38
C ILE A 82 -8.03 5.56 14.46
N ALA A 83 -7.97 6.71 13.79
CA ALA A 83 -7.02 7.01 12.70
C ALA A 83 -5.67 7.60 13.10
N TRP A 84 -5.21 7.32 14.31
CA TRP A 84 -3.91 7.77 14.76
C TRP A 84 -2.75 7.02 14.09
N GLY A 85 -3.05 6.01 13.27
CA GLY A 85 -2.10 5.37 12.34
C GLY A 85 -2.11 6.03 10.96
N GLY A 86 -0.93 6.20 10.35
CA GLY A 86 -0.77 6.93 9.09
C GLY A 86 -1.61 6.43 7.90
N ASP A 87 -2.03 5.17 7.90
CA ASP A 87 -2.83 4.58 6.82
C ASP A 87 -4.31 5.01 6.84
N ALA A 88 -4.85 5.35 8.02
CA ALA A 88 -6.25 5.76 8.13
C ALA A 88 -6.48 7.17 7.54
N THR A 89 -5.49 8.06 7.67
CA THR A 89 -5.49 9.38 7.04
C THR A 89 -5.46 9.28 5.52
N LEU A 90 -4.71 8.32 4.96
CA LEU A 90 -4.66 8.07 3.52
C LEU A 90 -6.03 7.60 2.99
N CYS A 91 -6.72 6.75 3.75
CA CYS A 91 -8.06 6.32 3.37
C CYS A 91 -9.05 7.49 3.28
N VAL A 92 -9.04 8.42 4.23
CA VAL A 92 -9.96 9.57 4.23
C VAL A 92 -9.56 10.66 3.21
N THR A 93 -8.27 10.84 2.97
CA THR A 93 -7.78 11.91 2.06
C THR A 93 -7.67 11.48 0.60
N GLN A 94 -7.48 10.19 0.32
CA GLN A 94 -7.26 9.70 -1.05
C GLN A 94 -8.37 8.78 -1.56
N TRP A 95 -9.06 8.05 -0.67
CA TRP A 95 -9.95 6.94 -1.09
C TRP A 95 -11.43 7.21 -0.85
N THR A 96 -11.78 8.28 -0.14
CA THR A 96 -13.16 8.76 0.00
C THR A 96 -13.34 10.07 -0.76
N ARG A 97 -14.49 10.19 -1.42
CA ARG A 97 -14.86 11.44 -2.09
C ARG A 97 -15.45 12.39 -1.06
N LYS A 98 -15.29 13.70 -1.26
CA LYS A 98 -15.80 14.71 -0.30
C LYS A 98 -17.31 14.61 -0.09
N GLU A 99 -18.04 14.14 -1.10
CA GLU A 99 -19.49 13.98 -1.05
C GLU A 99 -19.92 12.78 -0.21
N ASP A 100 -19.02 11.82 0.02
CA ASP A 100 -19.27 10.62 0.83
C ASP A 100 -18.88 10.81 2.31
N LEU A 101 -18.36 12.00 2.67
CA LEU A 101 -17.96 12.38 4.02
C LEU A 101 -19.04 13.23 4.70
N SER A 102 -19.10 13.19 6.03
CA SER A 102 -19.92 14.15 6.78
C SER A 102 -19.43 15.58 6.50
N PRO A 103 -20.33 16.59 6.57
CA PRO A 103 -19.95 17.99 6.38
C PRO A 103 -18.89 18.44 7.39
N GLU A 104 -18.93 17.89 8.61
CA GLU A 104 -17.93 18.17 9.65
C GLU A 104 -16.55 17.65 9.25
N CYS A 105 -16.45 16.40 8.82
CA CYS A 105 -15.20 15.82 8.33
C CYS A 105 -14.69 16.54 7.07
N ALA A 106 -15.56 16.75 6.07
CA ALA A 106 -15.21 17.39 4.81
C ALA A 106 -14.63 18.80 4.99
N SER A 107 -15.10 19.55 6.00
CA SER A 107 -14.61 20.89 6.33
C SER A 107 -13.21 20.92 6.93
N THR A 108 -12.76 19.81 7.52
CA THR A 108 -11.42 19.69 8.12
C THR A 108 -10.35 19.20 7.17
N LEU A 109 -10.77 18.61 6.06
CA LEU A 109 -9.84 18.14 5.06
C LEU A 109 -9.29 19.33 4.29
N PRO A 110 -7.98 19.33 3.99
CA PRO A 110 -7.40 20.35 3.13
C PRO A 110 -8.18 20.41 1.81
N GLU A 111 -8.38 21.61 1.30
CA GLU A 111 -8.90 21.76 -0.05
C GLU A 111 -7.94 21.06 -1.02
N PRO A 112 -8.45 20.20 -1.93
CA PRO A 112 -7.62 19.63 -2.97
C PRO A 112 -7.12 20.81 -3.80
N VAL A 113 -5.82 21.07 -3.71
CA VAL A 113 -5.17 22.04 -4.59
C VAL A 113 -5.26 21.44 -5.98
N VAL A 114 -6.19 21.96 -6.79
CA VAL A 114 -6.23 21.70 -8.22
C VAL A 114 -5.08 22.50 -8.80
N GLU A 115 -3.86 21.98 -8.71
CA GLU A 115 -2.74 22.57 -9.44
C GLU A 115 -3.03 22.41 -10.92
N GLU A 116 -3.19 23.55 -11.61
CA GLU A 116 -3.27 23.61 -13.07
C GLU A 116 -2.10 22.82 -13.65
N GLU A 117 -2.43 21.90 -14.56
CA GLU A 117 -1.51 21.00 -15.25
C GLU A 117 -0.29 21.76 -15.79
N LYS A 118 0.80 21.80 -15.03
CA LYS A 118 2.11 21.97 -15.64
C LYS A 118 2.44 20.65 -16.30
N GLU A 119 2.32 20.60 -17.62
CA GLU A 119 2.92 19.57 -18.47
C GLU A 119 4.42 19.51 -18.13
N GLU A 120 4.80 18.66 -17.18
CA GLU A 120 6.19 18.29 -17.00
C GLU A 120 6.58 17.43 -18.20
N GLU A 121 7.24 18.09 -19.16
CA GLU A 121 7.88 17.45 -20.30
C GLU A 121 8.87 16.38 -19.77
N VAL A 122 8.49 15.11 -19.92
CA VAL A 122 9.32 14.00 -19.46
C VAL A 122 10.56 13.94 -20.33
N ASP A 123 11.71 14.28 -19.76
CA ASP A 123 13.00 14.21 -20.43
C ASP A 123 13.22 12.85 -21.12
N ASP A 124 13.83 12.89 -22.31
CA ASP A 124 14.11 11.73 -23.15
C ASP A 124 14.88 10.63 -22.42
N ALA A 125 15.79 10.98 -21.50
CA ALA A 125 16.54 10.01 -20.70
C ALA A 125 15.62 9.24 -19.74
N THR A 126 14.64 9.92 -19.15
CA THR A 126 13.61 9.31 -18.30
C THR A 126 12.69 8.40 -19.11
N ALA A 127 12.27 8.82 -20.31
CA ALA A 127 11.48 8.01 -21.23
C ALA A 127 12.24 6.75 -21.68
N ALA A 128 13.52 6.88 -22.05
CA ALA A 128 14.38 5.76 -22.43
C ALA A 128 14.59 4.77 -21.27
N ARG A 129 14.77 5.27 -20.04
CA ARG A 129 14.90 4.43 -18.84
C ARG A 129 13.61 3.66 -18.56
N ARG A 130 12.45 4.29 -18.72
CA ARG A 130 11.14 3.62 -18.60
C ARG A 130 10.98 2.54 -19.68
N ALA A 131 11.34 2.83 -20.93
CA ALA A 131 11.29 1.86 -22.03
C ALA A 131 12.20 0.64 -21.77
N LYS A 132 13.43 0.86 -21.28
CA LYS A 132 14.37 -0.20 -20.91
C LYS A 132 13.80 -1.10 -19.80
N ARG A 133 13.24 -0.50 -18.74
CA ARG A 133 12.60 -1.24 -17.65
C ARG A 133 11.41 -2.07 -18.13
N LYS A 134 10.58 -1.50 -19.01
CA LYS A 134 9.43 -2.20 -19.60
C LYS A 134 9.86 -3.41 -20.42
N ARG A 135 10.91 -3.28 -21.25
CA ARG A 135 11.48 -4.39 -22.03
C ARG A 135 12.07 -5.48 -21.13
N ALA A 136 12.80 -5.09 -20.08
CA ALA A 136 13.39 -6.05 -19.13
C ALA A 136 12.31 -6.88 -18.41
N ARG A 137 11.22 -6.22 -17.96
CA ARG A 137 10.09 -6.90 -17.33
C ARG A 137 9.39 -7.87 -18.29
N ALA A 138 9.18 -7.46 -19.54
CA ALA A 138 8.56 -8.33 -20.55
C ALA A 138 9.42 -9.58 -20.84
N LYS A 139 10.74 -9.40 -20.99
CA LYS A 139 11.67 -10.51 -21.20
C LYS A 139 11.68 -11.49 -20.02
N ALA A 140 11.72 -10.97 -18.79
CA ALA A 140 11.69 -11.80 -17.59
C ALA A 140 10.38 -12.61 -17.49
N ALA A 141 9.24 -11.99 -17.81
CA ALA A 141 7.94 -12.67 -17.82
C ALA A 141 7.88 -13.80 -18.85
N GLU A 142 8.45 -13.59 -20.05
CA GLU A 142 8.53 -14.61 -21.09
C GLU A 142 9.43 -15.79 -20.68
N GLU A 143 10.57 -15.50 -20.05
CA GLU A 143 11.48 -16.54 -19.55
C GLU A 143 10.82 -17.41 -18.48
N VAL A 144 10.12 -16.80 -17.52
CA VAL A 144 9.34 -17.51 -16.51
C VAL A 144 8.26 -18.38 -17.15
N ARG A 145 7.52 -17.85 -18.14
CA ARG A 145 6.50 -18.62 -18.87
C ARG A 145 7.11 -19.83 -19.56
N ASN A 146 8.24 -19.64 -20.25
CA ASN A 146 8.94 -20.72 -20.95
C ASN A 146 9.48 -21.80 -19.99
N LEU A 147 9.99 -21.41 -18.82
CA LEU A 147 10.43 -22.36 -17.80
C LEU A 147 9.26 -23.17 -17.23
N ASN A 148 8.12 -22.52 -16.95
CA ASN A 148 6.92 -23.18 -16.48
C ASN A 148 6.35 -24.17 -17.52
N GLU A 149 6.35 -23.81 -18.80
CA GLU A 149 5.94 -24.71 -19.89
C GLU A 149 6.90 -25.90 -20.06
N LYS A 150 8.21 -25.70 -19.92
CA LYS A 150 9.19 -26.80 -19.97
C LYS A 150 9.06 -27.75 -18.78
N ASN A 151 8.83 -27.22 -17.58
CA ASN A 151 8.68 -28.03 -16.36
C ASN A 151 7.36 -28.81 -16.35
N SER A 152 6.25 -28.22 -16.82
CA SER A 152 4.97 -28.92 -16.96
C SER A 152 4.99 -30.03 -18.03
N LYS A 153 5.77 -29.87 -19.10
CA LYS A 153 5.98 -30.93 -20.11
C LYS A 153 6.87 -32.06 -19.59
N LYS A 154 7.88 -31.77 -18.75
CA LYS A 154 8.76 -32.79 -18.13
C LYS A 154 8.11 -33.54 -16.95
N GLY A 155 7.09 -32.97 -16.31
CA GLY A 155 6.40 -33.55 -15.15
C GLY A 155 5.41 -34.68 -15.46
N LYS A 156 4.97 -34.86 -16.73
CA LYS A 156 3.98 -35.90 -17.08
C LYS A 156 4.55 -37.33 -17.19
N GLY A 157 5.86 -37.53 -16.94
CA GLY A 157 6.53 -38.82 -17.02
C GLY A 157 7.11 -39.36 -15.71
N ALA A 158 6.89 -38.69 -14.57
CA ALA A 158 7.40 -39.16 -13.29
C ALA A 158 6.60 -40.39 -12.83
N LYS A 159 7.08 -41.58 -13.23
CA LYS A 159 6.70 -42.88 -12.65
C LYS A 159 6.67 -42.72 -11.12
N LYS A 160 5.52 -43.03 -10.50
CA LYS A 160 5.39 -43.14 -9.04
C LYS A 160 6.62 -43.88 -8.50
N PRO A 161 7.36 -43.32 -7.53
CA PRO A 161 8.49 -44.04 -6.95
C PRO A 161 7.97 -45.36 -6.38
N LYS A 162 8.49 -46.49 -6.87
CA LYS A 162 8.17 -47.81 -6.30
C LYS A 162 8.57 -47.77 -4.82
N PRO A 163 7.67 -48.10 -3.87
CA PRO A 163 8.04 -48.14 -2.47
C PRO A 163 9.19 -49.13 -2.29
N SER A 164 10.31 -48.65 -1.76
CA SER A 164 11.45 -49.52 -1.48
C SER A 164 11.06 -50.49 -0.36
N LYS A 165 11.45 -51.77 -0.50
CA LYS A 165 11.16 -52.85 0.47
C LYS A 165 11.60 -52.55 1.92
N ARG A 166 12.37 -51.48 2.16
CA ARG A 166 12.85 -51.10 3.48
C ARG A 166 11.77 -50.46 4.37
N SER A 167 10.74 -49.83 3.81
CA SER A 167 9.67 -49.22 4.62
C SER A 167 8.66 -50.24 5.19
N ARG A 168 8.61 -51.46 4.63
CA ARG A 168 7.68 -52.51 5.09
C ARG A 168 8.13 -53.22 6.38
N ARG A 169 9.38 -53.06 6.81
CA ARG A 169 9.88 -53.62 8.08
C ARG A 169 9.72 -52.69 9.28
N LYS A 170 9.39 -51.41 9.09
CA LYS A 170 9.24 -50.45 10.20
C LYS A 170 7.78 -50.21 10.62
N ALA A 171 6.81 -50.67 9.82
CA ALA A 171 5.38 -50.61 10.13
C ALA A 171 4.86 -51.89 10.83
N LYS A 172 5.74 -52.77 11.32
CA LYS A 172 5.35 -54.01 12.03
C LYS A 172 6.04 -54.15 13.40
N ALA A 173 6.53 -53.05 13.95
CA ALA A 173 7.26 -53.03 15.23
C ALA A 173 6.78 -51.89 16.15
N ILE A 174 5.56 -51.37 15.94
CA ILE A 174 4.94 -50.33 16.77
C ILE A 174 3.47 -50.70 16.94
N ASP A 175 3.18 -51.87 17.53
CA ASP A 175 1.82 -52.27 17.93
C ASP A 175 1.83 -53.15 19.20
N ASP A 176 2.92 -53.14 19.98
CA ASP A 176 3.00 -53.87 21.24
C ASP A 176 3.89 -53.08 22.22
N ASP A 177 3.37 -52.00 22.81
CA ASP A 177 3.80 -51.45 24.11
C ASP A 177 2.94 -50.23 24.45
N ASP A 178 1.76 -50.48 25.01
CA ASP A 178 1.15 -49.61 26.04
C ASP A 178 0.07 -50.44 26.76
N LEU A 179 0.49 -51.02 27.88
CA LEU A 179 -0.32 -51.64 28.94
C LEU A 179 -0.35 -50.68 30.13
#